data_AF-A0A4Y8ZM85-F1
#
_entry.id   AF-A0A4Y8ZM85-F1
#
_cell.length_a   1.000
_cell.length_b   1.000
_cell.length_c   1.000
_cell.angle_alpha   90.00
_cell.angle_beta   90.00
_cell.angle_gamma   90.00
#
_symmetry.space_group_name_H-M   'P 1'
#
loop_
_entity.id
_entity.type
_entity.pdbx_description
1 polymer ?
#
loop_
_entity_poly.entity_id
_entity_poly.type
_entity_poly.pdbx_seq_one_letter_code
_entity_poly.pdbx_strand_id
1 'polypeptide(L)'
;MIALLRSLAGWIARHMAIFVLIAIALWGTARIYQAWRAVPQLRGEVAALEGQERELERIVAREMAAARQKQQRLATMEAAALGQRLRAIRAELTALDGERYGRAGLALDVLRGDTERIAGQLGAGLRVRLLQREEAVILARLRSIAGDRRAQGLASEIAALDARAAALEQQIAAIERRHPILSKAESVLVLRNLEGPWRELSRARGELRAVQARRAQAMQVQAAAQRAAQALAAVYARAQAQMLSVPPPGATLTRLIEERRAELSQNWAHRAWTAIEPVLGAALWITLLVIVVPPATKAFWFFVVAPAASRLRPITLAGDLGSEAYWGRPEAGNETSVRGSGVSRPVVLRPGDELLIKPEFLQSSMNRARIDSALVLSWSIPLGSLATGLVGLTRIRVDRRETATVSATQDLFDEVALIHVPAGSGLVFKPRGLIGVVQRVDRPARIRRVWRLGHLSAWLTLQLRFLVFEGPCTLVVKGARGVALEPADTGRRISGTATLGWSAGVGYSVRRSETFLAYLAGKQSLFNDSFEGEGGCVVYEEVPRAATGAGIFSRGLEGLGDGLMKVVGL
;
A
#
# COMPACT_ATOMS: atom_id res chain seq x y z
N MET A 1 29.44 7.53 -29.39
CA MET A 1 29.07 6.15 -28.99
C MET A 1 28.69 6.03 -27.52
N ILE A 2 29.53 6.49 -26.58
CA ILE A 2 29.27 6.39 -25.12
C ILE A 2 27.99 7.14 -24.67
N ALA A 3 27.73 8.33 -25.20
CA ALA A 3 26.51 9.10 -24.89
C ALA A 3 25.21 8.39 -25.35
N LEU A 4 25.26 7.70 -26.50
CA LEU A 4 24.13 6.92 -27.01
C LEU A 4 23.85 5.71 -26.09
N LEU A 5 24.89 4.97 -25.70
CA LEU A 5 24.77 3.85 -24.75
C LEU A 5 24.17 4.29 -23.40
N ARG A 6 24.61 5.43 -22.86
CA ARG A 6 24.06 5.97 -21.60
C ARG A 6 22.60 6.40 -21.74
N SER A 7 22.22 7.01 -22.86
CA SER A 7 20.84 7.39 -23.14
C SER A 7 19.93 6.16 -23.30
N LEU A 8 20.42 5.11 -23.97
CA LEU A 8 19.71 3.86 -24.17
C LEU A 8 19.54 3.11 -22.84
N ALA A 9 20.61 3.00 -22.04
CA ALA A 9 20.55 2.37 -20.72
C ALA A 9 19.58 3.10 -19.78
N GLY A 10 19.60 4.44 -19.76
CA GLY A 10 18.66 5.24 -18.97
C GLY A 10 17.21 5.10 -19.45
N TRP A 11 16.99 4.97 -20.76
CA TRP A 11 15.68 4.69 -21.33
C TRP A 11 15.19 3.29 -20.93
N ILE A 12 16.01 2.25 -21.07
CA ILE A 12 15.67 0.87 -20.68
C ILE A 12 15.37 0.81 -19.18
N ALA A 13 16.23 1.37 -18.33
CA ALA A 13 16.05 1.35 -16.88
C ALA A 13 14.73 2.00 -16.44
N ARG A 14 14.35 3.11 -17.08
CA ARG A 14 13.07 3.79 -16.80
C ARG A 14 11.87 2.92 -17.16
N HIS A 15 11.88 2.28 -18.32
CA HIS A 15 10.79 1.41 -18.75
C HIS A 15 10.75 0.10 -17.97
N MET A 16 11.89 -0.43 -17.56
CA MET A 16 11.97 -1.56 -16.61
C MET A 16 11.39 -1.19 -15.25
N ALA A 17 11.65 0.01 -14.73
CA ALA A 17 11.04 0.48 -13.48
C ALA A 17 9.51 0.59 -13.61
N ILE A 18 9.00 1.11 -14.74
CA ILE A 18 7.57 1.17 -15.03
C ILE A 18 6.97 -0.25 -15.11
N PHE A 19 7.63 -1.18 -15.80
CA PHE A 19 7.20 -2.57 -15.88
C PHE A 19 7.11 -3.22 -14.49
N VAL A 20 8.14 -3.06 -13.66
CA VAL A 20 8.16 -3.59 -12.28
C VAL A 20 7.02 -2.98 -11.46
N LEU A 21 6.78 -1.67 -11.58
CA LEU A 21 5.71 -0.99 -10.86
C LEU A 21 4.33 -1.49 -11.29
N ILE A 22 4.10 -1.68 -12.60
CA ILE A 22 2.85 -2.25 -13.14
C ILE A 22 2.66 -3.69 -12.66
N ALA A 23 3.72 -4.51 -12.70
CA ALA A 23 3.67 -5.90 -12.24
C ALA A 23 3.33 -5.98 -10.75
N ILE A 24 3.93 -5.12 -9.91
CA ILE A 24 3.63 -5.02 -8.47
C ILE A 24 2.19 -4.56 -8.25
N ALA A 25 1.71 -3.56 -9.01
CA ALA A 25 0.35 -3.04 -8.87
C ALA A 25 -0.71 -4.09 -9.25
N LEU A 26 -0.51 -4.79 -10.38
CA LEU A 26 -1.40 -5.87 -10.80
C LEU A 26 -1.36 -7.07 -9.84
N TRP A 27 -0.18 -7.42 -9.33
CA TRP A 27 -0.04 -8.44 -8.30
C TRP A 27 -0.77 -8.05 -7.00
N GLY A 28 -0.56 -6.82 -6.53
CA GLY A 28 -1.19 -6.29 -5.32
C GLY A 28 -2.71 -6.29 -5.42
N THR A 29 -3.26 -5.86 -6.56
CA THR A 29 -4.71 -5.86 -6.80
C THR A 29 -5.28 -7.29 -6.88
N ALA A 30 -4.61 -8.22 -7.56
CA ALA A 30 -5.01 -9.62 -7.58
C ALA A 30 -5.01 -10.26 -6.18
N ARG A 31 -3.99 -9.95 -5.36
CA ARG A 31 -3.88 -10.44 -3.98
C ARG A 31 -4.93 -9.84 -3.06
N ILE A 32 -5.18 -8.53 -3.15
CA ILE A 32 -6.22 -7.87 -2.38
C ILE A 32 -7.57 -8.48 -2.73
N TYR A 33 -7.85 -8.72 -4.01
CA TYR A 33 -9.09 -9.34 -4.47
C TYR A 33 -9.27 -10.78 -3.95
N GLN A 34 -8.21 -11.60 -4.02
CA GLN A 34 -8.24 -12.96 -3.48
C GLN A 34 -8.38 -12.97 -1.95
N ALA A 35 -7.66 -12.10 -1.24
CA ALA A 35 -7.77 -11.96 0.21
C ALA A 35 -9.18 -11.54 0.61
N TRP A 36 -9.79 -10.59 -0.10
CA TRP A 36 -11.16 -10.16 0.14
C TRP A 36 -12.17 -11.30 -0.06
N ARG A 37 -11.98 -12.15 -1.08
CA ARG A 37 -12.81 -13.35 -1.30
C ARG A 37 -12.58 -14.46 -0.27
N ALA A 38 -11.37 -14.55 0.30
CA ALA A 38 -11.03 -15.55 1.30
C ALA A 38 -11.46 -15.16 2.72
N VAL A 39 -11.68 -13.86 3.00
CA VAL A 39 -12.09 -13.36 4.34
C VAL A 39 -13.38 -14.01 4.87
N PRO A 40 -14.44 -14.25 4.09
CA PRO A 40 -15.63 -14.95 4.58
C PRO A 40 -15.35 -16.41 4.95
N GLN A 41 -14.54 -17.12 4.15
CA GLN A 41 -14.17 -18.52 4.41
C GLN A 41 -13.27 -18.64 5.65
N LEU A 42 -12.28 -17.77 5.77
CA LEU A 42 -11.38 -17.72 6.93
C LEU A 42 -12.12 -17.32 8.21
N ARG A 43 -13.10 -16.40 8.15
CA ARG A 43 -13.96 -16.08 9.30
C ARG A 43 -14.84 -17.27 9.70
N GLY A 44 -15.33 -18.04 8.73
CA GLY A 44 -16.08 -19.27 8.97
C GLY A 44 -15.23 -20.35 9.64
N GLU A 45 -14.00 -20.56 9.16
CA GLU A 45 -13.06 -21.53 9.73
C GLU A 45 -12.58 -21.13 11.14
N VAL A 46 -12.30 -19.84 11.38
CA VAL A 46 -11.90 -19.36 12.71
C VAL A 46 -13.07 -19.45 13.70
N ALA A 47 -14.29 -19.10 13.30
CA ALA A 47 -15.46 -19.25 14.15
C ALA A 47 -15.78 -20.72 14.46
N ALA A 48 -15.53 -21.63 13.51
CA ALA A 48 -15.64 -23.07 13.75
C ALA A 48 -14.58 -23.58 14.74
N LEU A 49 -13.33 -23.15 14.59
CA LEU A 49 -12.23 -23.52 15.50
C LEU A 49 -12.44 -22.96 16.92
N GLU A 50 -12.90 -21.71 17.06
CA GLU A 50 -13.24 -21.12 18.36
C GLU A 50 -14.43 -21.82 19.03
N GLY A 51 -15.43 -22.24 18.23
CA GLY A 51 -16.53 -23.06 18.73
C GLY A 51 -16.05 -24.42 19.25
N GLN A 52 -15.08 -25.03 18.57
CA GLN A 52 -14.50 -26.33 18.89
C GLN A 52 -13.58 -26.30 20.12
N GLU A 53 -12.79 -25.24 20.29
CA GLU A 53 -11.98 -25.05 21.50
C GLU A 53 -12.88 -24.96 22.74
N ARG A 54 -13.98 -24.19 22.66
CA ARG A 54 -14.97 -24.10 23.75
C ARG A 54 -15.67 -25.43 24.03
N GLU A 55 -15.92 -26.26 23.01
CA GLU A 55 -16.51 -27.59 23.17
C GLU A 55 -15.54 -28.55 23.89
N LEU A 56 -14.27 -28.54 23.50
CA LEU A 56 -13.19 -29.29 24.15
C LEU A 56 -12.99 -28.85 25.61
N GLU A 57 -12.96 -27.54 25.87
CA GLU A 57 -12.88 -27.01 27.23
C GLU A 57 -14.05 -27.48 28.11
N ARG A 58 -15.28 -27.49 27.56
CA ARG A 58 -16.47 -28.01 28.27
C ARG A 58 -16.35 -29.49 28.59
N ILE A 59 -15.88 -30.31 27.65
CA ILE A 59 -15.69 -31.75 27.86
C ILE A 59 -14.63 -31.99 28.94
N VAL A 60 -13.49 -31.30 28.85
CA VAL A 60 -12.41 -31.38 29.84
C VAL A 60 -12.91 -30.94 31.23
N ALA A 61 -13.65 -29.83 31.31
CA ALA A 61 -14.20 -29.34 32.57
C ALA A 61 -15.20 -30.33 33.20
N ARG A 62 -16.09 -30.94 32.39
CA ARG A 62 -17.06 -31.95 32.85
C ARG A 62 -16.37 -33.20 33.39
N GLU A 63 -15.40 -33.74 32.64
CA GLU A 63 -14.67 -34.94 33.06
C GLU A 63 -13.81 -34.68 34.32
N MET A 64 -13.19 -33.49 34.43
CA MET A 64 -12.45 -33.09 35.63
C MET A 64 -13.36 -32.91 36.86
N ALA A 65 -14.56 -32.34 36.69
CA ALA A 65 -15.54 -32.21 37.78
C ALA A 65 -16.03 -33.60 38.25
N ALA A 66 -16.33 -34.50 37.30
CA ALA A 66 -16.72 -35.88 37.60
C ALA A 66 -15.60 -36.65 38.31
N ALA A 67 -14.34 -36.47 37.90
CA ALA A 67 -13.18 -37.08 38.55
C ALA A 67 -13.02 -36.61 40.00
N ARG A 68 -13.20 -35.30 40.28
CA ARG A 68 -13.16 -34.75 41.66
C ARG A 68 -14.25 -35.35 42.55
N GLN A 69 -15.48 -35.48 42.03
CA GLN A 69 -16.58 -36.05 42.79
C GLN A 69 -16.35 -37.55 43.08
N LYS A 70 -15.81 -38.30 42.12
CA LYS A 70 -15.41 -39.70 42.30
C LYS A 70 -14.31 -39.85 43.34
N GLN A 71 -13.32 -38.96 43.36
CA GLN A 71 -12.24 -38.97 44.34
C GLN A 71 -12.73 -38.83 45.78
N GLN A 72 -13.72 -37.96 46.03
CA GLN A 72 -14.32 -37.82 47.35
C GLN A 72 -15.03 -39.11 47.80
N ARG A 73 -15.70 -39.82 46.88
CA ARG A 73 -16.33 -41.10 47.16
C ARG A 73 -15.29 -42.19 47.48
N LEU A 74 -14.20 -42.27 46.71
CA LEU A 74 -13.14 -43.27 46.93
C LEU A 74 -12.49 -43.17 48.33
N ALA A 75 -12.43 -41.98 48.93
CA ALA A 75 -11.86 -41.79 50.26
C ALA A 75 -12.68 -42.48 51.38
N THR A 76 -13.98 -42.65 51.18
CA THR A 76 -14.93 -43.18 52.18
C THR A 76 -15.33 -44.65 51.94
N MET A 77 -14.90 -45.24 50.81
CA MET A 77 -15.27 -46.61 50.45
C MET A 77 -14.49 -47.67 51.22
N GLU A 78 -15.17 -48.77 51.56
CA GLU A 78 -14.56 -49.95 52.18
C GLU A 78 -13.72 -50.77 51.19
N ALA A 79 -12.81 -51.58 51.73
CA ALA A 79 -11.87 -52.38 50.93
C ALA A 79 -12.54 -53.33 49.92
N ALA A 80 -13.70 -53.92 50.26
CA ALA A 80 -14.44 -54.79 49.36
C ALA A 80 -15.02 -54.02 48.14
N ALA A 81 -15.56 -52.83 48.39
CA ALA A 81 -16.09 -51.95 47.36
C ALA A 81 -14.98 -51.38 46.46
N LEU A 82 -13.81 -51.05 47.03
CA LEU A 82 -12.61 -50.67 46.27
C LEU A 82 -12.14 -51.80 45.34
N GLY A 83 -12.18 -53.05 45.81
CA GLY A 83 -11.83 -54.22 44.99
C GLY A 83 -12.80 -54.51 43.84
N GLN A 84 -14.09 -54.20 44.01
CA GLN A 84 -15.08 -54.25 42.92
C GLN A 84 -14.84 -53.13 41.90
N ARG A 85 -14.59 -51.90 42.37
CA ARG A 85 -14.30 -50.76 41.49
C ARG A 85 -13.04 -50.98 40.66
N LEU A 86 -11.99 -51.56 41.24
CA LEU A 86 -10.77 -51.90 40.51
C LEU A 86 -11.03 -52.87 39.35
N ARG A 87 -11.89 -53.87 39.57
CA ARG A 87 -12.29 -54.81 38.50
C ARG A 87 -13.08 -54.12 37.40
N ALA A 88 -14.00 -53.23 37.77
CA ALA A 88 -14.75 -52.42 36.80
C ALA A 88 -13.84 -51.52 35.96
N ILE A 89 -12.87 -50.83 36.58
CA ILE A 89 -11.92 -49.97 35.86
C ILE A 89 -11.06 -50.77 34.87
N ARG A 90 -10.62 -51.97 35.26
CA ARG A 90 -9.86 -52.85 34.36
C ARG A 90 -10.70 -53.34 33.17
N ALA A 91 -11.98 -53.61 33.39
CA ALA A 91 -12.92 -53.92 32.31
C ALA A 91 -13.15 -52.71 31.39
N GLU A 92 -13.28 -51.50 31.93
CA GLU A 92 -13.39 -50.27 31.13
C GLU A 92 -12.11 -49.98 30.33
N LEU A 93 -10.93 -50.16 30.92
CA LEU A 93 -9.64 -49.98 30.24
C LEU A 93 -9.43 -50.98 29.10
N THR A 94 -9.82 -52.25 29.29
CA THR A 94 -9.71 -53.28 28.25
C THR A 94 -10.69 -53.05 27.10
N ALA A 95 -11.91 -52.57 27.39
CA ALA A 95 -12.86 -52.15 26.35
C ALA A 95 -12.31 -50.95 25.53
N LEU A 96 -11.74 -49.95 26.20
CA LEU A 96 -11.19 -48.74 25.56
C LEU A 96 -9.87 -48.98 24.80
N ASP A 97 -9.07 -49.97 25.19
CA ASP A 97 -7.89 -50.37 24.41
C ASP A 97 -8.29 -51.07 23.09
N GLY A 98 -9.48 -51.69 23.03
CA GLY A 98 -10.02 -52.26 21.79
C GLY A 98 -10.46 -51.22 20.75
N GLU A 99 -10.80 -50.01 21.18
CA GLU A 99 -11.25 -48.89 20.32
C GLU A 99 -10.11 -47.93 19.92
N ARG A 100 -8.87 -48.18 20.39
CA ARG A 100 -7.71 -47.36 20.04
C ARG A 100 -7.26 -47.60 18.59
N TYR A 101 -7.64 -46.70 17.70
CA TYR A 101 -6.97 -46.55 16.41
C TYR A 101 -5.54 -46.02 16.62
N GLY A 102 -4.55 -46.62 15.93
CA GLY A 102 -3.14 -46.23 16.03
C GLY A 102 -2.89 -44.78 15.57
N ARG A 103 -1.71 -44.22 15.91
CA ARG A 103 -1.27 -42.85 15.53
C ARG A 103 -1.50 -42.48 14.05
N ALA A 104 -1.50 -43.47 13.17
CA ALA A 104 -1.78 -43.32 11.75
C ALA A 104 -3.23 -42.87 11.46
N GLY A 105 -4.23 -43.34 12.23
CA GLY A 105 -5.63 -42.94 12.09
C GLY A 105 -5.86 -41.47 12.45
N LEU A 106 -5.27 -41.04 13.56
CA LEU A 106 -5.35 -39.65 14.03
C LEU A 106 -4.67 -38.67 13.03
N ALA A 107 -3.56 -39.08 12.41
CA ALA A 107 -2.92 -38.32 11.34
C ALA A 107 -3.79 -38.24 10.06
N LEU A 108 -4.50 -39.32 9.73
CA LEU A 108 -5.41 -39.38 8.58
C LEU A 108 -6.66 -38.53 8.80
N ASP A 109 -7.21 -38.50 10.01
CA ASP A 109 -8.38 -37.70 10.37
C ASP A 109 -8.03 -36.19 10.41
N VAL A 110 -6.82 -35.84 10.85
CA VAL A 110 -6.27 -34.47 10.74
C VAL A 110 -6.09 -34.06 9.28
N LEU A 111 -5.64 -34.95 8.41
CA LEU A 111 -5.53 -34.68 6.97
C LEU A 111 -6.89 -34.52 6.28
N ARG A 112 -7.93 -35.21 6.77
CA ARG A 112 -9.29 -35.12 6.24
C ARG A 112 -10.12 -33.96 6.83
N GLY A 113 -9.60 -33.27 7.85
CA GLY A 113 -10.32 -32.20 8.54
C GLY A 113 -11.53 -32.69 9.33
N ASP A 114 -11.54 -33.97 9.71
CA ASP A 114 -12.70 -34.64 10.33
C ASP A 114 -12.69 -34.41 11.86
N THR A 115 -13.04 -33.18 12.23
CA THR A 115 -12.82 -32.60 13.56
C THR A 115 -13.58 -33.29 14.71
N GLU A 116 -14.75 -33.88 14.45
CA GLU A 116 -15.50 -34.65 15.46
C GLU A 116 -14.75 -35.91 15.92
N ARG A 117 -14.09 -36.60 14.99
CA ARG A 117 -13.28 -37.79 15.29
C ARG A 117 -12.05 -37.45 16.11
N ILE A 118 -11.43 -36.29 15.83
CA ILE A 118 -10.25 -35.81 16.57
C ILE A 118 -10.64 -35.49 18.02
N ALA A 119 -11.76 -34.79 18.23
CA ALA A 119 -12.26 -34.49 19.58
C ALA A 119 -12.64 -35.78 20.35
N GLY A 120 -13.30 -36.73 19.69
CA GLY A 120 -13.62 -38.04 20.27
C GLY A 120 -12.37 -38.83 20.68
N GLN A 121 -11.34 -38.85 19.84
CA GLN A 121 -10.09 -39.56 20.12
C GLN A 121 -9.28 -38.91 21.26
N LEU A 122 -9.20 -37.57 21.28
CA LEU A 122 -8.55 -36.85 22.38
C LEU A 122 -9.30 -37.04 23.70
N GLY A 123 -10.63 -37.05 23.67
CA GLY A 123 -11.49 -37.36 24.81
C GLY A 123 -11.28 -38.78 25.34
N ALA A 124 -11.26 -39.78 24.47
CA ALA A 124 -10.97 -41.17 24.84
C ALA A 124 -9.56 -41.31 25.45
N GLY A 125 -8.56 -40.65 24.87
CA GLY A 125 -7.19 -40.64 25.38
C GLY A 125 -7.03 -39.95 26.75
N LEU A 126 -7.85 -38.93 27.04
CA LEU A 126 -7.95 -38.31 28.36
C LEU A 126 -8.59 -39.28 29.35
N ARG A 127 -9.69 -39.93 28.96
CA ARG A 127 -10.45 -40.87 29.79
C ARG A 127 -9.61 -42.08 30.22
N VAL A 128 -8.83 -42.66 29.30
CA VAL A 128 -7.88 -43.74 29.63
C VAL A 128 -6.84 -43.28 30.67
N ARG A 129 -6.27 -42.08 30.50
CA ARG A 129 -5.28 -41.54 31.45
C ARG A 129 -5.90 -41.28 32.83
N LEU A 130 -7.14 -40.81 32.89
CA LEU A 130 -7.87 -40.62 34.14
C LEU A 130 -8.15 -41.97 34.83
N LEU A 131 -8.58 -43.00 34.09
CA LEU A 131 -8.84 -44.35 34.62
C LEU A 131 -7.56 -45.03 35.14
N GLN A 132 -6.44 -44.89 34.43
CA GLN A 132 -5.13 -45.41 34.88
C GLN A 132 -4.67 -44.76 36.19
N ARG A 133 -4.90 -43.45 36.35
CA ARG A 133 -4.62 -42.74 37.61
C ARG A 133 -5.58 -43.16 38.73
N GLU A 134 -6.86 -43.37 38.43
CA GLU A 134 -7.85 -43.89 39.38
C GLU A 134 -7.44 -45.29 39.89
N GLU A 135 -7.00 -46.18 39.00
CA GLU A 135 -6.45 -47.49 39.39
C GLU A 135 -5.26 -47.36 40.35
N ALA A 136 -4.29 -46.48 40.05
CA ALA A 136 -3.12 -46.28 40.89
C ALA A 136 -3.49 -45.79 42.31
N VAL A 137 -4.47 -44.89 42.41
CA VAL A 137 -4.97 -44.37 43.70
C VAL A 137 -5.68 -45.47 44.50
N ILE A 138 -6.52 -46.28 43.85
CA ILE A 138 -7.22 -47.41 44.50
C ILE A 138 -6.22 -48.44 45.02
N LEU A 139 -5.21 -48.79 44.23
CA LEU A 139 -4.15 -49.72 44.65
C LEU A 139 -3.36 -49.18 45.85
N ALA A 140 -3.02 -47.90 45.85
CA ALA A 140 -2.35 -47.25 46.98
C ALA A 140 -3.21 -47.27 48.25
N ARG A 141 -4.53 -47.04 48.12
CA ARG A 141 -5.47 -47.08 49.25
C ARG A 141 -5.62 -48.48 49.84
N LEU A 142 -5.76 -49.51 49.00
CA LEU A 142 -5.84 -50.90 49.46
C LEU A 142 -4.59 -51.31 50.23
N ARG A 143 -3.39 -50.89 49.77
CA ARG A 143 -2.13 -51.14 50.48
C ARG A 143 -2.07 -50.42 51.83
N SER A 144 -2.53 -49.18 51.91
CA SER A 144 -2.63 -48.43 53.18
C SER A 144 -3.56 -49.14 54.18
N ILE A 145 -4.76 -49.55 53.78
CA ILE A 145 -5.72 -50.25 54.64
C ILE A 145 -5.12 -51.58 55.16
N ALA A 146 -4.41 -52.33 54.32
CA ALA A 146 -3.75 -53.56 54.72
C ALA A 146 -2.60 -53.31 55.72
N GLY A 147 -1.84 -52.23 55.54
CA GLY A 147 -0.80 -51.79 56.47
C GLY A 147 -1.37 -51.42 57.84
N ASP A 148 -2.45 -50.65 57.87
CA ASP A 148 -3.12 -50.22 59.10
C ASP A 148 -3.68 -51.41 59.90
N ARG A 149 -4.34 -52.37 59.23
CA ARG A 149 -4.83 -53.61 59.87
C ARG A 149 -3.71 -54.43 60.48
N ARG A 150 -2.56 -54.52 59.79
CA ARG A 150 -1.38 -55.24 60.29
C ARG A 150 -0.79 -54.56 61.54
N ALA A 151 -0.71 -53.23 61.55
CA ALA A 151 -0.25 -52.46 62.70
C ALA A 151 -1.21 -52.59 63.90
N GLN A 152 -2.52 -52.60 63.66
CA GLN A 152 -3.54 -52.82 64.69
C GLN A 152 -3.49 -54.24 65.27
N GLY A 153 -3.31 -55.27 64.43
CA GLY A 153 -3.16 -56.66 64.90
C GLY A 153 -1.96 -56.82 65.84
N LEU A 154 -0.80 -56.26 65.48
CA LEU A 154 0.39 -56.25 66.32
C LEU A 154 0.19 -55.46 67.63
N ALA A 155 -0.57 -54.36 67.59
CA ALA A 155 -0.92 -53.61 68.79
C ALA A 155 -1.77 -54.46 69.76
N SER A 156 -2.74 -55.23 69.24
CA SER A 156 -3.55 -56.13 70.05
C SER A 156 -2.75 -57.29 70.65
N GLU A 157 -1.75 -57.80 69.91
CA GLU A 157 -0.83 -58.84 70.40
C GLU A 157 0.06 -58.32 71.54
N ILE A 158 0.60 -57.10 71.42
CA ILE A 158 1.37 -56.46 72.48
C ILE A 158 0.51 -56.24 73.73
N ALA A 159 -0.73 -55.78 73.57
CA ALA A 159 -1.65 -55.62 74.69
C ALA A 159 -1.95 -56.96 75.40
N ALA A 160 -2.04 -58.07 74.67
CA ALA A 160 -2.19 -59.40 75.25
C ALA A 160 -0.92 -59.86 76.01
N LEU A 161 0.27 -59.55 75.48
CA LEU A 161 1.55 -59.82 76.16
C LEU A 161 1.71 -58.99 77.43
N ASP A 162 1.29 -57.72 77.42
CA ASP A 162 1.30 -56.83 78.58
C ASP A 162 0.38 -57.37 79.69
N ALA A 163 -0.84 -57.78 79.34
CA ALA A 163 -1.76 -58.41 80.28
C ALA A 163 -1.17 -59.71 80.89
N ARG A 164 -0.48 -60.52 80.08
CA ARG A 164 0.18 -61.75 80.55
C ARG A 164 1.37 -61.47 81.46
N ALA A 165 2.19 -60.46 81.14
CA ALA A 165 3.31 -60.04 81.97
C ALA A 165 2.82 -59.55 83.35
N ALA A 166 1.78 -58.71 83.38
CA ALA A 166 1.18 -58.21 84.61
C ALA A 166 0.64 -59.35 85.50
N ALA A 167 0.01 -60.38 84.90
CA ALA A 167 -0.45 -61.56 85.63
C ALA A 167 0.71 -62.36 86.25
N LEU A 168 1.82 -62.53 85.52
CA LEU A 168 3.02 -63.20 86.02
C LEU A 168 3.71 -62.40 87.13
N GLU A 169 3.78 -61.08 87.02
CA GLU A 169 4.31 -60.19 88.06
C GLU A 169 3.48 -60.27 89.34
N GLN A 170 2.14 -60.27 89.23
CA GLN A 170 1.25 -60.49 90.38
C GLN A 170 1.46 -61.85 91.02
N GLN A 171 1.64 -62.91 90.22
CA GLN A 171 1.92 -64.27 90.72
C GLN A 171 3.27 -64.34 91.45
N ILE A 172 4.33 -63.76 90.88
CA ILE A 172 5.66 -63.67 91.51
C ILE A 172 5.55 -62.92 92.84
N ALA A 173 4.91 -61.75 92.85
CA ALA A 173 4.72 -60.96 94.07
C ALA A 173 3.90 -61.71 95.14
N ALA A 174 2.90 -62.50 94.75
CA ALA A 174 2.13 -63.32 95.68
C ALA A 174 2.98 -64.45 96.30
N ILE A 175 3.83 -65.10 95.51
CA ILE A 175 4.76 -66.14 96.00
C ILE A 175 5.81 -65.53 96.94
N GLU A 176 6.38 -64.38 96.58
CA GLU A 176 7.39 -63.68 97.38
C GLU A 176 6.83 -63.19 98.72
N ARG A 177 5.58 -62.70 98.75
CA ARG A 177 4.90 -62.33 100.01
C ARG A 177 4.66 -63.54 100.91
N ARG A 178 4.32 -64.70 100.34
CA ARG A 178 4.12 -65.94 101.12
C ARG A 178 5.44 -66.51 101.65
N HIS A 179 6.55 -66.27 100.95
CA HIS A 179 7.86 -66.83 101.29
C HIS A 179 9.01 -65.79 101.14
N PRO A 180 9.18 -64.88 102.11
CA PRO A 180 10.14 -63.78 102.01
C PRO A 180 11.62 -64.21 102.01
N ILE A 181 11.93 -65.44 102.44
CA ILE A 181 13.29 -65.99 102.41
C ILE A 181 13.67 -66.44 100.99
N LEU A 182 12.69 -66.84 100.16
CA LEU A 182 12.92 -67.32 98.79
C LEU A 182 13.26 -66.19 97.82
N SER A 183 12.91 -64.93 98.10
CA SER A 183 13.28 -63.78 97.26
C SER A 183 14.78 -63.46 97.32
N LYS A 184 15.47 -63.82 98.42
CA LYS A 184 16.92 -63.65 98.63
C LYS A 184 17.75 -64.87 98.21
N ALA A 185 17.09 -65.95 97.76
CA ALA A 185 17.70 -67.26 97.50
C ALA A 185 18.48 -67.37 96.16
N GLU A 186 18.41 -66.36 95.29
CA GLU A 186 19.01 -66.41 93.95
C GLU A 186 20.55 -66.53 93.96
N SER A 187 21.20 -66.25 95.10
CA SER A 187 22.65 -66.33 95.30
C SER A 187 23.13 -67.62 95.99
N VAL A 188 22.25 -68.56 96.34
CA VAL A 188 22.60 -69.76 97.12
C VAL A 188 22.37 -71.03 96.30
N LEU A 189 23.48 -71.64 95.80
CA LEU A 189 23.49 -72.89 95.02
C LEU A 189 22.78 -74.08 95.70
N VAL A 190 22.67 -74.07 97.03
CA VAL A 190 22.11 -75.17 97.83
C VAL A 190 20.58 -75.27 97.72
N LEU A 191 19.88 -74.22 97.30
CA LEU A 191 18.41 -74.20 97.22
C LEU A 191 17.83 -74.77 95.91
N ARG A 192 18.70 -75.20 94.98
CA ARG A 192 18.33 -75.71 93.65
C ARG A 192 17.64 -77.09 93.69
N ASN A 193 17.77 -77.82 94.80
CA ASN A 193 17.22 -79.17 95.01
C ASN A 193 15.92 -79.20 95.85
N LEU A 194 15.37 -78.05 96.27
CA LEU A 194 14.09 -78.03 96.99
C LEU A 194 12.92 -78.22 96.01
N GLU A 195 12.21 -79.33 96.14
CA GLU A 195 10.92 -79.53 95.49
C GLU A 195 9.87 -78.65 96.19
N GLY A 196 9.25 -77.72 95.47
CA GLY A 196 8.23 -76.83 96.03
C GLY A 196 8.23 -75.40 95.46
N PRO A 197 7.86 -74.37 96.26
CA PRO A 197 7.58 -73.00 95.81
C PRO A 197 8.70 -72.30 95.03
N TRP A 198 9.96 -72.73 95.20
CA TRP A 198 11.12 -72.18 94.47
C TRP A 198 11.13 -72.58 92.98
N ARG A 199 10.70 -73.80 92.63
CA ARG A 199 10.55 -74.22 91.22
C ARG A 199 9.45 -73.42 90.52
N GLU A 200 8.35 -73.15 91.22
CA GLU A 200 7.24 -72.32 90.72
C GLU A 200 7.67 -70.88 90.50
N LEU A 201 8.40 -70.28 91.46
CA LEU A 201 8.96 -68.93 91.32
C LEU A 201 9.97 -68.84 90.15
N SER A 202 10.86 -69.82 90.02
CA SER A 202 11.85 -69.86 88.93
C SER A 202 11.20 -70.05 87.56
N ARG A 203 10.15 -70.87 87.46
CA ARG A 203 9.34 -71.02 86.25
C ARG A 203 8.62 -69.72 85.90
N ALA A 204 7.95 -69.08 86.86
CA ALA A 204 7.25 -67.81 86.64
C ALA A 204 8.22 -66.68 86.22
N ARG A 205 9.40 -66.59 86.84
CA ARG A 205 10.46 -65.64 86.43
C ARG A 205 11.02 -65.95 85.04
N GLY A 206 11.22 -67.24 84.72
CA GLY A 206 11.64 -67.69 83.39
C GLY A 206 10.61 -67.36 82.29
N GLU A 207 9.33 -67.60 82.57
CA GLU A 207 8.22 -67.24 81.70
C GLU A 207 8.10 -65.72 81.54
N LEU A 208 8.26 -64.94 82.62
CA LEU A 208 8.24 -63.48 82.55
C LEU A 208 9.36 -62.95 81.65
N ARG A 209 10.59 -63.47 81.77
CA ARG A 209 11.71 -63.10 80.87
C ARG A 209 11.40 -63.46 79.41
N ALA A 210 10.79 -64.63 79.17
CA ALA A 210 10.39 -65.05 77.82
C ALA A 210 9.28 -64.15 77.23
N VAL A 211 8.28 -63.78 78.03
CA VAL A 211 7.20 -62.86 77.64
C VAL A 211 7.76 -61.45 77.37
N GLN A 212 8.66 -60.94 78.22
CA GLN A 212 9.31 -59.64 78.02
C GLN A 212 10.19 -59.62 76.76
N ALA A 213 10.92 -60.71 76.47
CA ALA A 213 11.70 -60.83 75.23
C ALA A 213 10.79 -60.82 73.98
N ARG A 214 9.67 -61.57 74.01
CA ARG A 214 8.66 -61.55 72.93
C ARG A 214 8.02 -60.18 72.76
N ARG A 215 7.72 -59.49 73.87
CA ARG A 215 7.19 -58.12 73.86
C ARG A 215 8.17 -57.14 73.21
N ALA A 216 9.45 -57.22 73.54
CA ALA A 216 10.49 -56.37 72.93
C ALA A 216 10.58 -56.59 71.41
N GLN A 217 10.52 -57.86 70.96
CA GLN A 217 10.48 -58.20 69.54
C GLN A 217 9.19 -57.68 68.86
N ALA A 218 8.03 -57.89 69.48
CA ALA A 218 6.75 -57.43 68.97
C ALA A 218 6.70 -55.89 68.84
N MET A 219 7.24 -55.13 69.81
CA MET A 219 7.35 -53.68 69.75
C MET A 219 8.23 -53.19 68.59
N GLN A 220 9.36 -53.87 68.32
CA GLN A 220 10.21 -53.54 67.17
C GLN A 220 9.48 -53.79 65.84
N VAL A 221 8.75 -54.91 65.73
CA VAL A 221 7.95 -55.24 64.54
C VAL A 221 6.78 -54.26 64.38
N GLN A 222 6.13 -53.84 65.46
CA GLN A 222 5.07 -52.83 65.43
C GLN A 222 5.58 -51.47 64.98
N ALA A 223 6.71 -51.00 65.52
CA ALA A 223 7.31 -49.74 65.11
C ALA A 223 7.69 -49.75 63.61
N ALA A 224 8.22 -50.86 63.11
CA ALA A 224 8.50 -51.04 61.68
C ALA A 224 7.19 -51.05 60.85
N ALA A 225 6.15 -51.75 61.31
CA ALA A 225 4.85 -51.80 60.66
C ALA A 225 4.16 -50.42 60.62
N GLN A 226 4.26 -49.61 61.68
CA GLN A 226 3.73 -48.25 61.72
C GLN A 226 4.46 -47.32 60.75
N ARG A 227 5.80 -47.38 60.67
CA ARG A 227 6.57 -46.61 59.68
C ARG A 227 6.19 -47.01 58.25
N ALA A 228 6.02 -48.30 58.00
CA ALA A 228 5.56 -48.81 56.70
C ALA A 228 4.13 -48.31 56.37
N ALA A 229 3.22 -48.32 57.34
CA ALA A 229 1.86 -47.78 57.17
C ALA A 229 1.87 -46.27 56.86
N GLN A 230 2.68 -45.48 57.58
CA GLN A 230 2.86 -44.04 57.31
C GLN A 230 3.45 -43.77 55.91
N ALA A 231 4.45 -44.56 55.50
CA ALA A 231 5.01 -44.46 54.15
C ALA A 231 3.97 -44.77 53.06
N LEU A 232 3.15 -45.80 53.27
CA LEU A 232 2.05 -46.15 52.36
C LEU A 232 0.96 -45.07 52.33
N ALA A 233 0.64 -44.44 53.47
CA ALA A 233 -0.28 -43.31 53.54
C ALA A 233 0.26 -42.08 52.79
N ALA A 234 1.57 -41.80 52.88
CA ALA A 234 2.22 -40.72 52.11
C ALA A 234 2.22 -41.00 50.61
N VAL A 235 2.43 -42.25 50.18
CA VAL A 235 2.30 -42.67 48.77
C VAL A 235 0.87 -42.47 48.28
N TYR A 236 -0.13 -42.83 49.08
CA TYR A 236 -1.53 -42.56 48.76
C TYR A 236 -1.82 -41.06 48.63
N ALA A 237 -1.35 -40.23 49.57
CA ALA A 237 -1.54 -38.77 49.52
C ALA A 237 -0.89 -38.15 48.26
N ARG A 238 0.31 -38.61 47.86
CA ARG A 238 0.96 -38.18 46.61
C ARG A 238 0.21 -38.62 45.37
N ALA A 239 -0.25 -39.87 45.32
CA ALA A 239 -1.07 -40.38 44.22
C ALA A 239 -2.38 -39.59 44.09
N GLN A 240 -2.99 -39.23 45.22
CA GLN A 240 -4.19 -38.41 45.30
C GLN A 240 -3.95 -36.98 44.79
N ALA A 241 -2.82 -36.36 45.14
CA ALA A 241 -2.45 -35.02 44.65
C ALA A 241 -2.15 -35.01 43.13
N GLN A 242 -1.50 -36.06 42.62
CA GLN A 242 -1.22 -36.20 41.19
C GLN A 242 -2.47 -36.45 40.33
N MET A 243 -3.54 -37.02 40.90
CA MET A 243 -4.81 -37.18 40.19
C MET A 243 -5.43 -35.83 39.80
N LEU A 244 -5.20 -34.78 40.60
CA LEU A 244 -5.76 -33.43 40.41
C LEU A 244 -4.94 -32.55 39.44
N SER A 245 -3.69 -32.93 39.14
CA SER A 245 -2.84 -32.21 38.18
C SER A 245 -2.90 -32.87 36.80
N VAL A 246 -3.96 -32.56 36.05
CA VAL A 246 -4.03 -32.89 34.63
C VAL A 246 -3.47 -31.71 33.84
N PRO A 247 -2.33 -31.84 33.13
CA PRO A 247 -1.89 -30.81 32.21
C PRO A 247 -2.89 -30.70 31.04
N PRO A 248 -3.22 -29.49 30.58
CA PRO A 248 -4.23 -29.31 29.55
C PRO A 248 -3.80 -30.01 28.24
N PRO A 249 -4.72 -30.70 27.54
CA PRO A 249 -4.42 -31.42 26.30
C PRO A 249 -4.01 -30.52 25.11
N GLY A 250 -4.01 -29.19 25.26
CA GLY A 250 -3.73 -28.24 24.18
C GLY A 250 -2.29 -28.24 23.64
N ALA A 251 -1.31 -28.81 24.37
CA ALA A 251 0.11 -28.78 23.97
C ALA A 251 0.44 -29.50 22.65
N THR A 252 -0.41 -30.46 22.24
CA THR A 252 -0.21 -31.21 20.99
C THR A 252 -0.78 -30.44 19.79
N LEU A 253 -1.86 -29.69 19.99
CA LEU A 253 -2.46 -28.81 18.98
C LEU A 253 -1.59 -27.58 18.72
N THR A 254 -1.04 -26.96 19.77
CA THR A 254 -0.13 -25.82 19.60
C THR A 254 1.14 -26.17 18.84
N ARG A 255 1.73 -27.36 19.06
CA ARG A 255 2.89 -27.83 18.27
C ARG A 255 2.59 -28.01 16.79
N LEU A 256 1.43 -28.60 16.46
CA LEU A 256 1.01 -28.77 15.06
C LEU A 256 0.76 -27.41 14.37
N ILE A 257 0.25 -26.42 15.10
CA ILE A 257 0.08 -25.04 14.59
C ILE A 257 1.43 -24.35 14.37
N GLU A 258 2.40 -24.55 15.27
CA GLU A 258 3.75 -23.99 15.14
C GLU A 258 4.56 -24.63 14.00
N GLU A 259 4.48 -25.95 13.83
CA GLU A 259 5.13 -26.66 12.72
C GLU A 259 4.59 -26.20 11.35
N ARG A 260 3.28 -25.98 11.24
CA ARG A 260 2.68 -25.42 10.02
C ARG A 260 3.05 -23.95 9.78
N ARG A 261 3.22 -23.14 10.84
CA ARG A 261 3.74 -21.77 10.72
C ARG A 261 5.20 -21.75 10.25
N ALA A 262 6.01 -22.74 10.63
CA ALA A 262 7.40 -22.86 10.20
C ALA A 262 7.53 -23.24 8.71
N GLU A 263 6.71 -24.19 8.22
CA GLU A 263 6.65 -24.55 6.79
C GLU A 263 6.20 -23.37 5.90
N LEU A 264 5.36 -22.48 6.44
CA LEU A 264 4.93 -21.25 5.79
C LEU A 264 6.06 -20.22 5.60
N SER A 265 7.21 -20.33 6.29
CA SER A 265 8.32 -19.38 6.17
C SER A 265 9.33 -19.73 5.07
N GLN A 266 9.52 -21.02 4.78
CA GLN A 266 10.58 -21.49 3.87
C GLN A 266 10.23 -21.35 2.38
N ASN A 267 8.97 -21.02 2.05
CA ASN A 267 8.43 -21.09 0.69
C ASN A 267 7.99 -19.73 0.13
N TRP A 268 8.65 -18.63 0.52
CA TRP A 268 8.28 -17.27 0.11
C TRP A 268 8.68 -16.96 -1.34
N ALA A 269 9.87 -17.41 -1.78
CA ALA A 269 10.39 -17.12 -3.12
C ALA A 269 9.61 -17.85 -4.22
N HIS A 270 9.31 -19.14 -4.02
CA HIS A 270 8.47 -19.91 -4.94
C HIS A 270 7.03 -19.37 -5.00
N ARG A 271 6.50 -18.88 -3.87
CA ARG A 271 5.19 -18.20 -3.84
C ARG A 271 5.18 -16.83 -4.52
N ALA A 272 6.26 -16.07 -4.40
CA ALA A 272 6.38 -14.80 -5.13
C ALA A 272 6.42 -15.06 -6.65
N TRP A 273 7.18 -16.07 -7.09
CA TRP A 273 7.29 -16.44 -8.50
C TRP A 273 5.96 -16.94 -9.09
N THR A 274 5.33 -17.92 -8.45
CA THR A 274 4.02 -18.46 -8.88
C THR A 274 2.90 -17.42 -8.85
N ALA A 275 3.00 -16.41 -7.98
CA ALA A 275 2.02 -15.33 -7.92
C ALA A 275 2.22 -14.24 -9.00
N ILE A 276 3.45 -14.06 -9.50
CA ILE A 276 3.77 -13.05 -10.52
C ILE A 276 3.60 -13.61 -11.94
N GLU A 277 3.87 -14.91 -12.15
CA GLU A 277 3.75 -15.61 -13.42
C GLU A 277 2.45 -15.28 -14.21
N PRO A 278 1.23 -15.35 -13.64
CA PRO A 278 0.01 -15.09 -14.40
C PRO A 278 -0.17 -13.62 -14.81
N VAL A 279 0.51 -12.70 -14.11
CA VAL A 279 0.37 -11.25 -14.31
C VAL A 279 1.45 -10.71 -15.24
N LEU A 280 2.55 -11.43 -15.40
CA LEU A 280 3.71 -11.00 -16.17
C LEU A 280 3.37 -10.66 -17.63
N GLY A 281 2.54 -11.48 -18.26
CA GLY A 281 2.10 -11.25 -19.65
C GLY A 281 1.28 -9.97 -19.79
N ALA A 282 0.35 -9.72 -18.86
CA ALA A 282 -0.45 -8.49 -18.85
C ALA A 282 0.42 -7.26 -18.59
N ALA A 283 1.34 -7.33 -17.61
CA ALA A 283 2.26 -6.24 -17.30
C ALA A 283 3.16 -5.88 -18.49
N LEU A 284 3.63 -6.90 -19.24
CA LEU A 284 4.42 -6.71 -20.45
C LEU A 284 3.61 -5.99 -21.54
N TRP A 285 2.38 -6.44 -21.79
CA TRP A 285 1.48 -5.81 -22.77
C TRP A 285 1.16 -4.36 -22.43
N ILE A 286 0.87 -4.06 -21.16
CA ILE A 286 0.59 -2.69 -20.72
C ILE A 286 1.84 -1.82 -20.89
N THR A 287 3.03 -2.33 -20.51
CA THR A 287 4.27 -1.59 -20.69
C THR A 287 4.56 -1.31 -22.17
N LEU A 288 4.34 -2.31 -23.03
CA LEU A 288 4.46 -2.14 -24.48
C LEU A 288 3.48 -1.08 -25.00
N LEU A 289 2.23 -1.10 -24.53
CA LEU A 289 1.21 -0.12 -24.88
C LEU A 289 1.65 1.30 -24.48
N VAL A 290 2.18 1.47 -23.27
CA VAL A 290 2.70 2.76 -22.76
C VAL A 290 3.85 3.31 -23.64
N ILE A 291 4.70 2.43 -24.17
CA ILE A 291 5.81 2.81 -25.07
C ILE A 291 5.30 3.17 -26.47
N VAL A 292 4.36 2.39 -27.01
CA VAL A 292 3.90 2.49 -28.41
C VAL A 292 2.85 3.57 -28.61
N VAL A 293 1.98 3.82 -27.62
CA VAL A 293 0.87 4.78 -27.75
C VAL A 293 1.33 6.20 -28.10
N PRO A 294 2.33 6.80 -27.43
CA PRO A 294 2.77 8.16 -27.79
C PRO A 294 3.28 8.32 -29.23
N PRO A 295 4.22 7.48 -29.74
CA PRO A 295 4.66 7.57 -31.14
C PRO A 295 3.56 7.16 -32.12
N ALA A 296 2.70 6.18 -31.79
CA ALA A 296 1.56 5.80 -32.63
C ALA A 296 0.54 6.94 -32.76
N THR A 297 0.27 7.66 -31.67
CA THR A 297 -0.59 8.84 -31.67
C THR A 297 0.02 9.93 -32.55
N LYS A 298 1.30 10.25 -32.39
CA LYS A 298 2.00 11.20 -33.27
C LYS A 298 1.96 10.76 -34.74
N ALA A 299 2.17 9.47 -35.02
CA ALA A 299 2.05 8.93 -36.37
C ALA A 299 0.64 9.11 -36.93
N PHE A 300 -0.41 8.82 -36.16
CA PHE A 300 -1.79 9.04 -36.57
C PHE A 300 -2.06 10.51 -36.91
N TRP A 301 -1.64 11.45 -36.05
CA TRP A 301 -1.79 12.88 -36.32
C TRP A 301 -1.02 13.32 -37.56
N PHE A 302 0.15 12.76 -37.80
CA PHE A 302 1.00 13.11 -38.94
C PHE A 302 0.57 12.50 -40.27
N PHE A 303 0.13 11.24 -40.29
CA PHE A 303 -0.21 10.51 -41.51
C PHE A 303 -1.70 10.56 -41.85
N VAL A 304 -2.59 10.80 -40.87
CA VAL A 304 -4.03 10.82 -41.08
C VAL A 304 -4.57 12.24 -40.95
N VAL A 305 -4.39 12.88 -39.78
CA VAL A 305 -5.01 14.18 -39.50
C VAL A 305 -4.37 15.30 -40.32
N ALA A 306 -3.04 15.37 -40.39
CA ALA A 306 -2.36 16.47 -41.06
C ALA A 306 -2.56 16.50 -42.59
N PRO A 307 -2.58 15.36 -43.31
CA PRO A 307 -2.94 15.34 -44.73
C PRO A 307 -4.40 15.68 -44.95
N ALA A 308 -5.32 15.23 -44.09
CA ALA A 308 -6.74 15.60 -44.17
C ALA A 308 -6.92 17.12 -43.98
N ALA A 309 -6.25 17.71 -43.00
CA ALA A 309 -6.26 19.15 -42.74
C ALA A 309 -5.70 19.97 -43.92
N SER A 310 -4.67 19.45 -44.58
CA SER A 310 -4.02 20.11 -45.73
C SER A 310 -4.91 20.16 -46.99
N ARG A 311 -6.02 19.41 -47.02
CA ARG A 311 -6.99 19.39 -48.13
C ARG A 311 -8.19 20.31 -47.88
N LEU A 312 -8.29 20.92 -46.69
CA LEU A 312 -9.36 21.85 -46.38
C LEU A 312 -9.23 23.13 -47.20
N ARG A 313 -10.36 23.77 -47.48
CA ARG A 313 -10.39 25.04 -48.20
C ARG A 313 -9.67 26.13 -47.40
N PRO A 314 -8.82 26.96 -48.04
CA PRO A 314 -8.19 28.10 -47.38
C PRO A 314 -9.23 29.08 -46.81
N ILE A 315 -8.96 29.61 -45.64
CA ILE A 315 -9.74 30.67 -44.99
C ILE A 315 -9.32 32.00 -45.62
N THR A 316 -10.22 32.62 -46.38
CA THR A 316 -10.08 34.01 -46.82
C THR A 316 -10.93 34.91 -45.92
N LEU A 317 -10.43 36.11 -45.59
CA LEU A 317 -11.17 37.05 -44.73
C LEU A 317 -11.68 38.28 -45.51
N ALA A 318 -11.16 38.56 -46.71
CA ALA A 318 -11.56 39.71 -47.52
C ALA A 318 -13.06 39.75 -47.86
N GLY A 319 -13.68 38.59 -48.15
CA GLY A 319 -15.11 38.51 -48.47
C GLY A 319 -16.02 39.00 -47.35
N ASP A 320 -15.61 38.84 -46.09
CA ASP A 320 -16.41 39.29 -44.93
C ASP A 320 -16.23 40.78 -44.65
N LEU A 321 -15.13 41.37 -45.13
CA LEU A 321 -14.70 42.73 -44.81
C LEU A 321 -15.20 43.78 -45.82
N GLY A 322 -15.67 43.35 -47.01
CA GLY A 322 -15.98 44.28 -48.11
C GLY A 322 -14.77 45.10 -48.56
N SER A 323 -13.57 44.63 -48.22
CA SER A 323 -12.28 45.26 -48.47
C SER A 323 -11.75 44.76 -49.82
N GLU A 324 -11.20 45.67 -50.63
CA GLU A 324 -10.45 45.22 -51.79
C GLU A 324 -9.26 44.39 -51.30
N ALA A 325 -9.15 43.17 -51.83
CA ALA A 325 -8.19 42.15 -51.40
C ALA A 325 -6.72 42.57 -51.59
N TYR A 326 -6.47 43.77 -52.10
CA TYR A 326 -5.21 44.23 -52.63
C TYR A 326 -4.51 45.17 -51.64
N TRP A 327 -3.48 44.65 -50.97
CA TRP A 327 -2.53 45.47 -50.22
C TRP A 327 -1.55 46.21 -51.16
N GLY A 328 -1.47 45.78 -52.43
CA GLY A 328 -0.44 46.22 -53.35
C GLY A 328 0.79 45.34 -53.28
N ARG A 329 1.37 45.03 -54.44
CA ARG A 329 2.71 44.44 -54.52
C ARG A 329 3.68 45.47 -53.92
N PRO A 330 4.58 45.10 -52.98
CA PRO A 330 5.65 46.01 -52.59
C PRO A 330 6.49 46.29 -53.85
N GLU A 331 6.37 47.49 -54.41
CA GLU A 331 7.14 47.89 -55.59
C GLU A 331 8.62 47.85 -55.25
N ALA A 332 9.39 47.08 -56.01
CA ALA A 332 10.84 47.03 -55.91
C ALA A 332 11.41 48.40 -56.33
N GLY A 333 11.59 49.29 -55.36
CA GLY A 333 12.12 50.64 -55.58
C GLY A 333 11.50 51.72 -54.71
N ASN A 334 10.34 51.48 -54.09
CA ASN A 334 9.76 52.38 -53.10
C ASN A 334 10.18 51.94 -51.68
N GLU A 335 10.57 52.90 -50.84
CA GLU A 335 11.03 52.73 -49.45
C GLU A 335 10.00 52.05 -48.51
N THR A 336 8.83 51.68 -49.03
CA THR A 336 7.76 50.93 -48.36
C THR A 336 7.92 49.41 -48.41
N SER A 337 8.99 48.90 -49.04
CA SER A 337 9.40 47.51 -48.85
C SER A 337 9.99 47.33 -47.44
N VAL A 338 9.37 46.48 -46.61
CA VAL A 338 9.87 46.07 -45.28
C VAL A 338 11.12 45.19 -45.46
N ARG A 339 12.22 45.80 -45.92
CA ARG A 339 13.60 45.34 -45.77
C ARG A 339 14.34 46.13 -44.69
N GLY A 340 13.58 46.83 -43.85
CA GLY A 340 14.09 47.73 -42.85
C GLY A 340 13.47 47.49 -41.49
N SER A 341 13.58 46.27 -40.95
CA SER A 341 13.57 46.16 -39.50
C SER A 341 14.86 46.75 -38.93
N GLY A 342 14.86 47.16 -37.67
CA GLY A 342 16.06 47.62 -37.01
C GLY A 342 15.82 47.83 -35.52
N VAL A 343 16.91 47.96 -34.77
CA VAL A 343 16.86 48.19 -33.32
C VAL A 343 16.10 49.48 -32.97
N SER A 344 16.17 50.48 -33.86
CA SER A 344 15.50 51.77 -33.72
C SER A 344 14.94 52.26 -35.05
N ARG A 345 13.71 52.81 -35.04
CA ARG A 345 13.04 53.35 -36.22
C ARG A 345 12.36 54.70 -35.93
N PRO A 346 12.59 55.71 -36.79
CA PRO A 346 11.86 56.97 -36.71
C PRO A 346 10.43 56.80 -37.24
N VAL A 347 9.45 57.20 -36.44
CA VAL A 347 8.03 57.29 -36.79
C VAL A 347 7.69 58.76 -37.02
N VAL A 348 7.35 59.11 -38.25
CA VAL A 348 6.94 60.48 -38.61
C VAL A 348 5.46 60.65 -38.33
N LEU A 349 5.10 61.60 -37.46
CA LEU A 349 3.73 61.99 -37.15
C LEU A 349 3.40 63.31 -37.85
N ARG A 350 2.27 63.36 -38.56
CA ARG A 350 1.76 64.58 -39.19
C ARG A 350 0.70 65.24 -38.31
N PRO A 351 0.38 66.53 -38.53
CA PRO A 351 -0.74 67.16 -37.86
C PRO A 351 -2.03 66.35 -38.05
N GLY A 352 -2.68 65.98 -36.95
CA GLY A 352 -3.88 65.14 -36.97
C GLY A 352 -3.63 63.63 -36.90
N ASP A 353 -2.37 63.18 -36.89
CA ASP A 353 -2.01 61.81 -36.54
C ASP A 353 -1.88 61.66 -35.02
N GLU A 354 -2.21 60.47 -34.52
CA GLU A 354 -1.91 60.04 -33.16
C GLU A 354 -1.13 58.72 -33.18
N LEU A 355 -0.09 58.64 -32.36
CA LEU A 355 0.66 57.42 -32.09
C LEU A 355 0.21 56.84 -30.77
N LEU A 356 -0.25 55.59 -30.79
CA LEU A 356 -0.53 54.77 -29.62
C LEU A 356 0.56 53.72 -29.51
N ILE A 357 1.42 53.80 -28.50
CA ILE A 357 2.57 52.89 -28.37
C ILE A 357 2.76 52.45 -26.93
N LYS A 358 3.29 51.24 -26.74
CA LYS A 358 3.76 50.79 -25.42
C LYS A 358 4.86 51.72 -24.91
N PRO A 359 4.79 52.18 -23.65
CA PRO A 359 5.76 53.13 -23.11
C PRO A 359 7.20 52.59 -23.16
N GLU A 360 7.36 51.27 -23.02
CA GLU A 360 8.67 50.60 -23.00
C GLU A 360 9.43 50.66 -24.34
N PHE A 361 8.75 51.00 -25.44
CA PHE A 361 9.33 51.06 -26.79
C PHE A 361 9.60 52.50 -27.25
N LEU A 362 9.29 53.50 -26.43
CA LEU A 362 9.51 54.91 -26.73
C LEU A 362 10.90 55.32 -26.20
N GLN A 363 11.85 55.58 -27.09
CA GLN A 363 13.22 55.95 -26.69
C GLN A 363 13.41 57.46 -26.50
N SER A 364 12.75 58.28 -27.31
CA SER A 364 12.80 59.73 -27.19
C SER A 364 11.40 60.34 -27.31
N SER A 365 11.11 61.29 -26.43
CA SER A 365 9.89 62.08 -26.44
C SER A 365 10.15 63.44 -27.12
N MET A 366 9.10 64.01 -27.71
CA MET A 366 9.15 65.32 -28.36
C MET A 366 8.83 66.42 -27.36
N ASN A 367 9.50 67.57 -27.48
CA ASN A 367 9.25 68.72 -26.59
C ASN A 367 7.94 69.47 -26.88
N ARG A 368 7.31 69.26 -28.04
CA ARG A 368 6.11 70.00 -28.50
C ARG A 368 4.93 69.09 -28.85
N ALA A 369 4.94 67.84 -28.39
CA ALA A 369 3.84 66.91 -28.51
C ALA A 369 2.97 66.89 -27.25
N ARG A 370 1.67 66.66 -27.42
CA ARG A 370 0.76 66.34 -26.32
C ARG A 370 0.86 64.85 -26.04
N ILE A 371 1.24 64.48 -24.82
CA ILE A 371 1.44 63.10 -24.40
C ILE A 371 0.42 62.77 -23.31
N ASP A 372 -0.46 61.82 -23.57
CA ASP A 372 -1.50 61.35 -22.65
C ASP A 372 -1.41 59.84 -22.46
N SER A 373 -2.06 59.30 -21.43
CA SER A 373 -2.21 57.85 -21.27
C SER A 373 -3.50 57.34 -21.92
N ALA A 374 -3.40 56.23 -22.64
CA ALA A 374 -4.51 55.49 -23.21
C ALA A 374 -4.58 54.09 -22.60
N LEU A 375 -5.63 53.79 -21.83
CA LEU A 375 -5.75 52.53 -21.10
C LEU A 375 -5.84 51.30 -22.02
N VAL A 376 -6.46 51.43 -23.19
CA VAL A 376 -6.64 50.36 -24.18
C VAL A 376 -6.49 50.94 -25.59
N LEU A 377 -6.09 50.11 -26.56
CA LEU A 377 -6.00 50.49 -27.97
C LEU A 377 -7.36 50.96 -28.53
N SER A 378 -8.43 50.23 -28.24
CA SER A 378 -9.79 50.64 -28.59
C SER A 378 -10.79 50.11 -27.57
N TRP A 379 -11.66 50.99 -27.05
CA TRP A 379 -12.75 50.62 -26.15
C TRP A 379 -13.82 49.73 -26.79
N SER A 380 -13.83 49.62 -28.12
CA SER A 380 -14.68 48.66 -28.81
C SER A 380 -14.21 47.20 -28.61
N ILE A 381 -12.95 46.99 -28.20
CA ILE A 381 -12.35 45.67 -27.98
C ILE A 381 -11.46 45.67 -26.72
N PRO A 382 -12.01 45.85 -25.50
CA PRO A 382 -11.22 45.97 -24.29
C PRO A 382 -10.48 44.66 -23.96
N LEU A 383 -11.18 43.52 -24.04
CA LEU A 383 -10.59 42.20 -23.81
C LEU A 383 -9.54 41.83 -24.88
N GLY A 384 -9.74 42.26 -26.13
CA GLY A 384 -8.76 42.05 -27.20
C GLY A 384 -7.51 42.88 -26.99
N SER A 385 -7.65 44.13 -26.52
CA SER A 385 -6.52 45.00 -26.16
C SER A 385 -5.72 44.43 -24.99
N LEU A 386 -6.40 43.85 -23.99
CA LEU A 386 -5.77 43.11 -22.89
C LEU A 386 -5.03 41.87 -23.39
N ALA A 387 -5.68 41.05 -24.22
CA ALA A 387 -5.09 39.84 -24.78
C ALA A 387 -3.88 40.12 -25.69
N THR A 388 -3.83 41.30 -26.30
CA THR A 388 -2.67 41.74 -27.09
C THR A 388 -1.59 42.43 -26.28
N GLY A 389 -1.79 42.60 -24.97
CA GLY A 389 -0.92 43.40 -24.12
C GLY A 389 -0.83 44.86 -24.58
N LEU A 390 -1.83 45.36 -25.32
CA LEU A 390 -1.94 46.74 -25.78
C LEU A 390 -2.82 47.53 -24.80
N VAL A 391 -2.40 47.49 -23.55
CA VAL A 391 -3.00 48.18 -22.41
C VAL A 391 -1.96 49.11 -21.80
N GLY A 392 -2.41 50.23 -21.22
CA GLY A 392 -1.49 51.23 -20.66
C GLY A 392 -0.57 51.85 -21.73
N LEU A 393 -1.13 52.19 -22.88
CA LEU A 393 -0.41 52.79 -24.00
C LEU A 393 -0.14 54.28 -23.74
N THR A 394 0.96 54.78 -24.28
CA THR A 394 1.23 56.21 -24.40
C THR A 394 0.62 56.72 -25.70
N ARG A 395 -0.22 57.74 -25.61
CA ARG A 395 -0.80 58.46 -26.74
C ARG A 395 0.00 59.72 -27.00
N ILE A 396 0.52 59.89 -28.21
CA ILE A 396 1.26 61.07 -28.63
C ILE A 396 0.50 61.74 -29.78
N ARG A 397 0.20 63.04 -29.63
CA ARG A 397 -0.44 63.88 -30.65
C ARG A 397 0.42 65.08 -30.95
N VAL A 398 0.50 65.44 -32.23
CA VAL A 398 1.36 66.53 -32.69
C VAL A 398 0.55 67.57 -33.45
N ASP A 399 0.80 68.85 -33.16
CA ASP A 399 0.19 69.99 -33.87
C ASP A 399 1.00 70.35 -35.13
N ARG A 400 2.24 69.85 -35.25
CA ARG A 400 3.15 70.02 -36.38
C ARG A 400 3.81 68.70 -36.73
N ARG A 401 4.44 68.60 -37.90
CA ARG A 401 5.18 67.39 -38.30
C ARG A 401 6.36 67.17 -37.36
N GLU A 402 6.37 66.06 -36.64
CA GLU A 402 7.43 65.67 -35.71
C GLU A 402 7.77 64.18 -35.86
N THR A 403 8.97 63.79 -35.43
CA THR A 403 9.45 62.40 -35.55
C THR A 403 9.71 61.80 -34.16
N ALA A 404 9.06 60.67 -33.86
CA ALA A 404 9.26 59.91 -32.62
C ALA A 404 10.20 58.73 -32.89
N THR A 405 11.16 58.46 -32.02
CA THR A 405 12.04 57.31 -32.18
C THR A 405 11.51 56.13 -31.36
N VAL A 406 11.16 55.06 -32.06
CA VAL A 406 10.70 53.79 -31.48
C VAL A 406 11.83 52.78 -31.53
N SER A 407 12.10 52.11 -30.40
CA SER A 407 13.21 51.17 -30.29
C SER A 407 12.84 49.93 -29.50
N ALA A 408 13.48 48.81 -29.84
CA ALA A 408 13.37 47.57 -29.09
C ALA A 408 14.24 47.64 -27.82
N THR A 409 13.71 48.22 -26.74
CA THR A 409 14.48 48.45 -25.51
C THR A 409 14.48 47.24 -24.55
N GLN A 410 13.54 46.31 -24.71
CA GLN A 410 13.35 45.19 -23.77
C GLN A 410 14.13 43.92 -24.09
N ASP A 411 14.27 43.57 -25.36
CA ASP A 411 14.91 42.32 -25.79
C ASP A 411 15.98 42.65 -26.83
N LEU A 412 17.21 42.21 -26.56
CA LEU A 412 18.40 42.47 -27.39
C LEU A 412 18.28 41.86 -28.80
N PHE A 413 17.37 40.91 -28.98
CA PHE A 413 17.11 40.28 -30.27
C PHE A 413 15.87 40.83 -30.97
N ASP A 414 15.08 41.70 -30.35
CA ASP A 414 13.91 42.29 -31.01
C ASP A 414 14.34 43.41 -31.97
N GLU A 415 13.71 43.45 -33.13
CA GLU A 415 13.78 44.58 -34.05
C GLU A 415 12.37 45.12 -34.30
N VAL A 416 12.30 46.42 -34.57
CA VAL A 416 11.05 47.14 -34.85
C VAL A 416 10.90 47.38 -36.36
N ALA A 417 9.69 47.19 -36.87
CA ALA A 417 9.31 47.53 -38.24
C ALA A 417 8.00 48.32 -38.26
N LEU A 418 7.82 49.11 -39.32
CA LEU A 418 6.62 49.91 -39.58
C LEU A 418 5.90 49.34 -40.79
N ILE A 419 4.62 48.99 -40.62
CA ILE A 419 3.79 48.38 -41.66
C ILE A 419 2.62 49.32 -41.96
N HIS A 420 2.65 49.97 -43.12
CA HIS A 420 1.61 50.89 -43.54
C HIS A 420 0.44 50.16 -44.21
N VAL A 421 -0.74 50.18 -43.59
CA VAL A 421 -2.02 49.66 -44.11
C VAL A 421 -2.73 50.69 -44.98
N PRO A 422 -2.84 50.49 -46.30
CA PRO A 422 -3.59 51.40 -47.18
C PRO A 422 -5.09 51.44 -46.88
N ALA A 423 -5.73 52.55 -47.24
CA ALA A 423 -7.19 52.68 -47.16
C ALA A 423 -7.88 51.60 -48.02
N GLY A 424 -8.93 50.99 -47.49
CA GLY A 424 -9.69 49.95 -48.19
C GLY A 424 -9.06 48.54 -48.14
N SER A 425 -7.88 48.40 -47.55
CA SER A 425 -7.20 47.11 -47.31
C SER A 425 -7.29 46.68 -45.84
N GLY A 426 -7.13 45.39 -45.58
CA GLY A 426 -7.09 44.82 -44.23
C GLY A 426 -5.87 43.93 -44.00
N LEU A 427 -5.24 44.07 -42.84
CA LEU A 427 -4.16 43.21 -42.39
C LEU A 427 -4.59 42.38 -41.18
N VAL A 428 -4.51 41.06 -41.29
CA VAL A 428 -4.63 40.18 -40.14
C VAL A 428 -3.31 40.20 -39.39
N PHE A 429 -3.35 40.49 -38.09
CA PHE A 429 -2.11 40.58 -37.31
C PHE A 429 -2.25 39.90 -35.95
N LYS A 430 -1.25 39.09 -35.60
CA LYS A 430 -1.20 38.36 -34.34
C LYS A 430 -0.82 39.33 -33.22
N PRO A 431 -1.57 39.32 -32.11
CA PRO A 431 -1.35 40.17 -30.94
C PRO A 431 0.10 40.34 -30.48
N ARG A 432 0.84 39.24 -30.41
CA ARG A 432 2.21 39.16 -29.84
C ARG A 432 3.26 40.06 -30.50
N GLY A 433 3.08 40.38 -31.78
CA GLY A 433 4.04 41.20 -32.54
C GLY A 433 3.72 42.69 -32.51
N LEU A 434 2.59 43.11 -31.94
CA LEU A 434 2.12 44.48 -32.05
C LEU A 434 2.60 45.31 -30.85
N ILE A 435 3.28 46.43 -31.13
CA ILE A 435 3.78 47.34 -30.10
C ILE A 435 3.11 48.72 -30.13
N GLY A 436 2.54 49.11 -31.26
CA GLY A 436 1.79 50.35 -31.39
C GLY A 436 1.10 50.52 -32.73
N VAL A 437 0.34 51.60 -32.87
CA VAL A 437 -0.39 51.98 -34.08
C VAL A 437 -0.32 53.50 -34.25
N VAL A 438 -0.04 53.95 -35.47
CA VAL A 438 -0.24 55.33 -35.92
C VAL A 438 -1.56 55.38 -36.68
N GLN A 439 -2.46 56.24 -36.24
CA GLN A 439 -3.77 56.43 -36.84
C GLN A 439 -4.15 57.90 -36.88
N ARG A 440 -5.15 58.25 -37.67
CA ARG A 440 -5.68 59.61 -37.68
C ARG A 440 -6.63 59.82 -36.51
N VAL A 441 -6.59 60.99 -35.89
CA VAL A 441 -7.46 61.35 -34.76
C VAL A 441 -8.94 61.37 -35.17
N ASP A 442 -9.25 61.84 -36.39
CA ASP A 442 -10.59 61.91 -36.94
C ASP A 442 -11.09 60.56 -37.50
N ARG A 443 -10.18 59.62 -37.75
CA ARG A 443 -10.49 58.30 -38.30
C ARG A 443 -9.59 57.25 -37.64
N PRO A 444 -9.93 56.81 -36.42
CA PRO A 444 -9.16 55.79 -35.70
C PRO A 444 -9.16 54.47 -36.46
N ALA A 445 -8.10 53.67 -36.28
CA ALA A 445 -7.97 52.38 -36.95
C ALA A 445 -9.14 51.46 -36.55
N ARG A 446 -9.83 50.91 -37.54
CA ARG A 446 -10.93 49.97 -37.29
C ARG A 446 -10.35 48.58 -37.13
N ILE A 447 -10.64 47.96 -35.98
CA ILE A 447 -10.21 46.60 -35.68
C ILE A 447 -11.45 45.72 -35.74
N ARG A 448 -11.46 44.74 -36.63
CA ARG A 448 -12.55 43.79 -36.77
C ARG A 448 -12.16 42.43 -36.23
N ARG A 449 -13.09 41.80 -35.52
CA ARG A 449 -12.97 40.44 -34.99
C ARG A 449 -13.69 39.49 -35.94
N VAL A 450 -12.97 38.54 -36.51
CA VAL A 450 -13.57 37.50 -37.35
C VAL A 450 -13.41 36.16 -36.66
N TRP A 451 -14.53 35.50 -36.36
CA TRP A 451 -14.57 34.18 -35.74
C TRP A 451 -14.76 33.11 -36.81
N ARG A 452 -14.00 32.01 -36.71
CA ARG A 452 -14.07 30.87 -37.65
C ARG A 452 -14.38 29.56 -36.92
N LEU A 453 -15.49 29.56 -36.17
CA LEU A 453 -15.95 28.39 -35.40
C LEU A 453 -16.40 27.21 -36.29
N GLY A 454 -16.79 27.46 -37.54
CA GLY A 454 -17.20 26.43 -38.50
C GLY A 454 -16.08 25.81 -39.33
N HIS A 455 -14.81 26.21 -39.12
CA HIS A 455 -13.68 25.71 -39.91
C HIS A 455 -12.81 24.75 -39.11
N LEU A 456 -12.71 23.50 -39.57
CA LEU A 456 -11.88 22.47 -38.93
C LEU A 456 -10.39 22.87 -38.85
N SER A 457 -9.88 23.61 -39.83
CA SER A 457 -8.50 24.12 -39.82
C SER A 457 -8.24 25.07 -38.66
N ALA A 458 -9.21 25.92 -38.29
CA ALA A 458 -9.12 26.82 -37.15
C ALA A 458 -9.17 26.06 -35.81
N TRP A 459 -9.93 24.97 -35.72
CA TRP A 459 -9.97 24.09 -34.55
C TRP A 459 -8.67 23.30 -34.37
N LEU A 460 -8.07 22.81 -35.46
CA LEU A 460 -6.83 22.06 -35.42
C LEU A 460 -5.63 22.89 -34.96
N THR A 461 -5.63 24.20 -35.26
CA THR A 461 -4.60 25.14 -34.81
C THR A 461 -4.98 25.91 -33.55
N LEU A 462 -6.20 25.71 -33.04
CA LEU A 462 -6.83 26.52 -31.99
C LEU A 462 -6.85 28.03 -32.30
N GLN A 463 -6.77 28.43 -33.57
CA GLN A 463 -6.85 29.82 -34.02
C GLN A 463 -8.29 30.18 -34.44
N LEU A 464 -9.20 30.22 -33.47
CA LEU A 464 -10.63 30.44 -33.73
C LEU A 464 -11.00 31.90 -34.03
N ARG A 465 -10.10 32.84 -33.71
CA ARG A 465 -10.31 34.28 -33.76
C ARG A 465 -9.19 34.99 -34.49
N PHE A 466 -9.55 35.80 -35.48
CA PHE A 466 -8.63 36.67 -36.22
C PHE A 466 -8.93 38.14 -35.91
N LEU A 467 -7.87 38.92 -35.70
CA LEU A 467 -7.93 40.37 -35.58
C LEU A 467 -7.47 41.00 -36.89
N VAL A 468 -8.36 41.74 -37.52
CA VAL A 468 -8.10 42.45 -38.78
C VAL A 468 -8.01 43.94 -38.50
N PHE A 469 -6.91 44.56 -38.91
CA PHE A 469 -6.70 46.00 -38.89
C PHE A 469 -7.05 46.56 -40.27
N GLU A 470 -8.10 47.37 -40.34
CA GLU A 470 -8.55 48.04 -41.57
C GLU A 470 -7.89 49.42 -41.69
N GLY A 471 -7.31 49.70 -42.86
CA GLY A 471 -6.61 50.96 -43.12
C GLY A 471 -7.53 52.15 -43.41
N PRO A 472 -6.99 53.38 -43.42
CA PRO A 472 -5.56 53.68 -43.39
C PRO A 472 -4.98 53.77 -41.97
N CYS A 473 -3.91 53.02 -41.69
CA CYS A 473 -3.15 53.10 -40.42
C CYS A 473 -1.74 52.53 -40.58
N THR A 474 -0.78 52.92 -39.74
CA THR A 474 0.55 52.28 -39.70
C THR A 474 0.71 51.48 -38.43
N LEU A 475 0.93 50.17 -38.55
CA LEU A 475 1.21 49.31 -37.42
C LEU A 475 2.71 49.35 -37.09
N VAL A 476 3.01 49.54 -35.82
CA VAL A 476 4.36 49.44 -35.28
C VAL A 476 4.50 48.05 -34.70
N VAL A 477 5.39 47.26 -35.27
CA VAL A 477 5.50 45.83 -34.97
C VAL A 477 6.90 45.46 -34.53
N LYS A 478 7.01 44.37 -33.78
CA LYS A 478 8.29 43.79 -33.37
C LYS A 478 8.41 42.34 -33.85
N GLY A 479 9.65 41.91 -34.09
CA GLY A 479 9.99 40.53 -34.40
C GLY A 479 11.40 40.17 -33.98
N ALA A 480 11.62 38.89 -33.66
CA ALA A 480 12.94 38.40 -33.27
C ALA A 480 13.87 38.34 -34.49
N ARG A 481 14.97 39.09 -34.40
CA ARG A 481 16.01 39.29 -35.41
C ARG A 481 15.50 39.85 -36.74
N GLY A 482 14.37 40.55 -36.71
CA GLY A 482 13.80 41.20 -37.87
C GLY A 482 12.36 40.83 -38.16
N VAL A 483 11.76 41.63 -39.05
CA VAL A 483 10.41 41.41 -39.57
C VAL A 483 10.50 41.48 -41.08
N ALA A 484 10.15 40.38 -41.74
CA ALA A 484 10.15 40.28 -43.19
C ALA A 484 8.71 40.39 -43.74
N LEU A 485 8.58 41.11 -44.85
CA LEU A 485 7.35 41.16 -45.64
C LEU A 485 7.60 40.53 -47.01
N GLU A 486 6.88 39.46 -47.31
CA GLU A 486 6.99 38.78 -48.60
C GLU A 486 5.64 38.68 -49.32
N PRO A 487 5.63 38.73 -50.66
CA PRO A 487 4.42 38.47 -51.45
C PRO A 487 3.97 37.01 -51.32
N ALA A 488 2.65 36.80 -51.26
CA ALA A 488 2.00 35.48 -51.14
C ALA A 488 1.68 34.82 -52.50
N ASP A 489 2.04 35.48 -53.61
CA ASP A 489 1.62 35.14 -54.98
C ASP A 489 1.84 33.66 -55.35
N THR A 490 3.01 33.08 -55.03
CA THR A 490 3.37 31.70 -55.42
C THR A 490 3.10 30.65 -54.34
N GLY A 491 2.39 31.03 -53.27
CA GLY A 491 2.22 30.19 -52.10
C GLY A 491 3.45 30.20 -51.20
N ARG A 492 3.24 30.41 -49.90
CA ARG A 492 4.32 30.45 -48.88
C ARG A 492 3.97 29.58 -47.70
N ARG A 493 4.96 28.83 -47.21
CA ARG A 493 4.87 28.04 -45.97
C ARG A 493 5.77 28.65 -44.93
N ILE A 494 5.21 28.98 -43.78
CA ILE A 494 5.91 29.63 -42.67
C ILE A 494 5.58 28.85 -41.40
N SER A 495 6.55 28.74 -40.50
CA SER A 495 6.25 28.19 -39.17
C SER A 495 5.15 29.02 -38.51
N GLY A 496 4.14 28.37 -37.92
CA GLY A 496 3.08 29.09 -37.23
C GLY A 496 3.59 29.96 -36.07
N THR A 497 4.75 29.59 -35.51
CA THR A 497 5.45 30.37 -34.48
C THR A 497 6.14 31.62 -35.04
N ALA A 498 6.56 31.64 -36.31
CA ALA A 498 7.19 32.81 -36.94
C ALA A 498 6.16 33.77 -37.57
N THR A 499 4.99 33.27 -37.94
CA THR A 499 3.94 34.09 -38.60
C THR A 499 3.45 35.19 -37.66
N LEU A 500 3.54 36.45 -38.12
CA LEU A 500 3.03 37.62 -37.40
C LEU A 500 1.73 38.15 -37.99
N GLY A 501 1.58 38.13 -39.31
CA GLY A 501 0.37 38.63 -39.95
C GLY A 501 0.32 38.36 -41.45
N TRP A 502 -0.82 38.63 -42.08
CA TRP A 502 -1.01 38.47 -43.52
C TRP A 502 -2.14 39.38 -44.01
N SER A 503 -2.14 39.71 -45.29
CA SER A 503 -3.24 40.47 -45.91
C SER A 503 -4.55 39.68 -45.84
N ALA A 504 -5.66 40.35 -45.53
CA ALA A 504 -6.96 39.69 -45.35
C ALA A 504 -7.49 39.00 -46.63
N GLY A 505 -7.00 39.39 -47.81
CA GLY A 505 -7.27 38.76 -49.10
C GLY A 505 -6.57 37.43 -49.35
N VAL A 506 -5.53 37.11 -48.57
CA VAL A 506 -4.76 35.87 -48.74
C VAL A 506 -5.49 34.69 -48.10
N GLY A 507 -5.55 33.57 -48.81
CA GLY A 507 -6.06 32.32 -48.31
C GLY A 507 -5.11 31.71 -47.28
N TYR A 508 -5.56 31.64 -46.03
CA TYR A 508 -4.87 30.97 -44.94
C TYR A 508 -5.26 29.49 -44.88
N SER A 509 -4.28 28.60 -44.95
CA SER A 509 -4.46 27.16 -44.74
C SER A 509 -3.33 26.60 -43.88
N VAL A 510 -3.48 25.36 -43.43
CA VAL A 510 -2.43 24.64 -42.71
C VAL A 510 -1.89 23.51 -43.56
N ARG A 511 -0.57 23.36 -43.59
CA ARG A 511 0.12 22.25 -44.27
C ARG A 511 0.89 21.42 -43.26
N ARG A 512 0.95 20.11 -43.47
CA ARG A 512 1.80 19.19 -42.69
C ARG A 512 3.27 19.64 -42.74
N SER A 513 4.00 19.52 -41.63
CA SER A 513 5.46 19.65 -41.63
C SER A 513 6.12 18.59 -42.53
N GLU A 514 7.27 18.93 -43.11
CA GLU A 514 7.86 18.13 -44.19
C GLU A 514 8.29 16.74 -43.72
N THR A 515 8.96 16.67 -42.57
CA THR A 515 9.59 15.44 -42.08
C THR A 515 8.96 14.91 -40.80
N PHE A 516 8.63 13.62 -40.80
CA PHE A 516 8.04 12.95 -39.63
C PHE A 516 9.01 12.92 -38.46
N LEU A 517 10.30 12.68 -38.72
CA LEU A 517 11.32 12.55 -37.68
C LEU A 517 11.53 13.87 -36.92
N ALA A 518 11.50 15.02 -37.59
CA ALA A 518 11.60 16.31 -36.92
C ALA A 518 10.37 16.58 -36.04
N TYR A 519 9.18 16.17 -36.48
CA TYR A 519 7.95 16.25 -35.69
C TYR A 519 7.95 15.26 -34.50
N LEU A 520 8.34 14.00 -34.73
CA LEU A 520 8.42 12.97 -33.70
C LEU A 520 9.39 13.38 -32.58
N ALA A 521 10.53 13.96 -32.96
CA ALA A 521 11.54 14.51 -32.06
C ALA A 521 11.15 15.87 -31.43
N GLY A 522 10.02 16.48 -31.83
CA GLY A 522 9.54 17.75 -31.31
C GLY A 522 10.34 18.99 -31.77
N LYS A 523 11.14 18.87 -32.83
CA LYS A 523 11.90 19.98 -33.43
C LYS A 523 11.05 20.87 -34.33
N GLN A 524 10.02 20.28 -34.94
CA GLN A 524 9.05 20.98 -35.79
C GLN A 524 7.64 20.73 -35.27
N SER A 525 6.76 21.72 -35.43
CA SER A 525 5.35 21.55 -35.13
C SER A 525 4.67 20.67 -36.20
N LEU A 526 3.46 20.16 -35.90
CA LEU A 526 2.71 19.32 -36.84
C LEU A 526 2.27 20.09 -38.09
N PHE A 527 1.94 21.38 -37.91
CA PHE A 527 1.34 22.23 -38.91
C PHE A 527 2.19 23.49 -39.15
N ASN A 528 2.47 23.77 -40.41
CA ASN A 528 2.98 25.04 -40.87
C ASN A 528 1.83 25.88 -41.45
N ASP A 529 1.87 27.17 -41.20
CA ASP A 529 0.93 28.13 -41.77
C ASP A 529 1.25 28.28 -43.27
N SER A 530 0.24 28.18 -44.13
CA SER A 530 0.36 28.24 -45.59
C SER A 530 -0.53 29.33 -46.15
N PHE A 531 0.06 30.20 -46.94
CA PHE A 531 -0.55 31.42 -47.45
C PHE A 531 -0.54 31.40 -48.98
N GLU A 532 -1.71 31.50 -49.60
CA GLU A 532 -1.87 31.48 -51.06
C GLU A 532 -2.85 32.58 -51.47
N GLY A 533 -2.47 33.46 -52.38
CA GLY A 533 -3.34 34.52 -52.90
C GLY A 533 -2.59 35.61 -53.66
N GLU A 534 -3.08 35.97 -54.84
CA GLU A 534 -2.47 37.00 -55.69
C GLU A 534 -2.61 38.39 -55.07
N GLY A 535 -1.54 39.19 -55.11
CA GLY A 535 -1.57 40.60 -54.69
C GLY A 535 -1.61 40.83 -53.18
N GLY A 536 -1.44 39.77 -52.38
CA GLY A 536 -1.36 39.84 -50.92
C GLY A 536 0.05 39.60 -50.38
N CYS A 537 0.29 39.99 -49.13
CA CYS A 537 1.58 39.84 -48.47
C CYS A 537 1.47 39.12 -47.12
N VAL A 538 2.57 38.50 -46.69
CA VAL A 538 2.71 37.82 -45.39
C VAL A 538 3.84 38.48 -44.61
N VAL A 539 3.61 38.66 -43.31
CA VAL A 539 4.53 39.24 -42.33
C VAL A 539 4.98 38.13 -41.37
N TYR A 540 6.29 37.96 -41.21
CA TYR A 540 6.84 36.95 -40.29
C TYR A 540 8.16 37.41 -39.65
N GLU A 541 8.52 36.77 -38.53
CA GLU A 541 9.81 36.93 -37.85
C GLU A 541 10.88 36.12 -38.57
N GLU A 542 12.06 36.71 -38.82
CA GLU A 542 13.15 36.02 -39.51
C GLU A 542 13.69 34.83 -38.72
N VAL A 543 13.73 34.96 -37.40
CA VAL A 543 14.04 33.84 -36.51
C VAL A 543 12.82 33.56 -35.65
N PRO A 544 12.16 32.40 -35.81
CA PRO A 544 11.10 32.03 -34.89
C PRO A 544 11.67 32.02 -33.48
N ARG A 545 11.14 32.86 -32.59
CA ARG A 545 11.39 32.71 -31.15
C ARG A 545 11.16 31.25 -30.81
N ALA A 546 12.18 30.62 -30.20
CA ALA A 546 12.09 29.23 -29.77
C ALA A 546 10.85 29.14 -28.89
N ALA A 547 9.75 28.60 -29.42
CA ALA A 547 8.61 28.24 -28.61
C ALA A 547 9.17 27.19 -27.67
N THR A 548 9.37 27.55 -26.41
CA THR A 548 9.86 26.69 -25.35
C THR A 548 9.00 25.43 -25.37
N GLY A 549 9.48 24.36 -26.03
CA GLY A 549 8.82 23.06 -26.19
C GLY A 549 7.40 23.09 -26.77
N ALA A 550 7.26 23.27 -28.08
CA ALA A 550 6.01 23.03 -28.80
C ALA A 550 5.70 21.52 -28.91
N GLY A 551 5.29 20.92 -27.80
CA GLY A 551 4.75 19.57 -27.75
C GLY A 551 3.56 19.52 -26.80
N ILE A 552 2.36 19.28 -27.34
CA ILE A 552 1.12 19.05 -26.56
C ILE A 552 1.28 17.86 -25.58
N PHE A 553 2.26 16.99 -25.82
CA PHE A 553 2.58 15.83 -24.96
C PHE A 553 3.88 15.98 -24.13
N SER A 554 4.63 17.08 -24.25
CA SER A 554 5.87 17.27 -23.48
C SER A 554 5.68 18.05 -22.17
N ARG A 555 4.50 18.60 -21.94
CA ARG A 555 4.12 19.27 -20.69
C ARG A 555 2.72 18.78 -20.33
N GLY A 556 2.56 18.23 -19.13
CA GLY A 556 1.30 17.66 -18.62
C GLY A 556 0.20 18.72 -18.44
N LEU A 557 -0.33 18.86 -17.23
CA LEU A 557 -1.46 19.76 -16.91
C LEU A 557 -1.28 21.23 -17.39
N GLU A 558 -0.04 21.71 -17.54
CA GLU A 558 0.26 23.02 -18.15
C GLU A 558 -0.17 23.13 -19.63
N GLY A 559 -0.14 22.04 -20.39
CA GLY A 559 -0.56 22.01 -21.80
C GLY A 559 -2.07 22.19 -21.98
N LEU A 560 -2.87 21.82 -20.96
CA LEU A 560 -4.32 22.08 -20.95
C LEU A 560 -4.62 23.56 -20.68
N GLY A 561 -3.83 24.21 -19.82
CA GLY A 561 -3.94 25.65 -19.55
C GLY A 561 -3.58 26.50 -20.78
N ASP A 562 -2.49 26.17 -21.47
CA ASP A 562 -2.08 26.87 -22.71
C ASP A 562 -3.04 26.60 -23.87
N GLY A 563 -3.65 25.41 -23.92
CA GLY A 563 -4.73 25.08 -24.86
C GLY A 563 -6.00 25.88 -24.61
N LEU A 564 -6.41 26.06 -23.34
CA LEU A 564 -7.54 26.89 -22.95
C LEU A 564 -7.33 28.37 -23.27
N MET A 565 -6.12 28.91 -23.03
CA MET A 565 -5.77 30.29 -23.39
C MET A 565 -5.83 30.52 -24.90
N LYS A 566 -5.30 29.58 -25.70
CA LYS A 566 -5.39 29.64 -27.17
C LYS A 566 -6.82 29.60 -27.70
N VAL A 567 -7.70 28.78 -27.10
CA VAL A 567 -9.13 28.72 -27.44
C VAL A 567 -9.83 30.07 -27.19
N VAL A 568 -9.41 30.81 -26.16
CA VAL A 568 -9.91 32.16 -25.85
C VAL A 568 -9.18 33.25 -26.66
N GLY A 569 -8.08 32.90 -27.35
CA GLY A 569 -7.26 33.81 -28.13
C GLY A 569 -6.40 34.74 -27.27
N LEU A 570 -5.89 34.21 -26.15
CA LEU A 570 -4.89 34.79 -25.25
C LEU A 570 -3.52 34.15 -25.48
#